data_AF-A0A067PD90-F1
#
_entry.id   AF-A0A067PD90-F1
#
_cell.length_a   1.000
_cell.length_b   1.000
_cell.length_c   1.000
_cell.angle_alpha   90.00
_cell.angle_beta   90.00
_cell.angle_gamma   90.00
#
_symmetry.space_group_name_H-M   'P 1'
#
loop_
_entity.id
_entity.type
_entity.pdbx_description
1 polymer ?
#
loop_
_entity_poly.entity_id
_entity_poly.type
_entity_poly.pdbx_seq_one_letter_code
_entity_poly.pdbx_strand_id
1 'polypeptide(L)'
;MPGASSQIPPSEPVASGPDSETLQTLWAQTYEHQTQISSIQDTLARIEGLLLTPRPITPKTTPDSELRGTEASQHAPSRSENTPRSRLKPASPPIFDGNRKDGRAFYNACSIYFQLCPDHFPTEQAKILWCLSFFQKDRAKEYADMVLR
;
A
#
# COMPACT_ATOMS: atom_id res chain seq x y z
N MET A 1 -29.37 -9.23 -6.82
CA MET A 1 -29.83 -7.96 -7.40
C MET A 1 -29.58 -6.86 -6.38
N PRO A 2 -28.46 -6.11 -6.43
CA PRO A 2 -28.30 -4.93 -5.60
C PRO A 2 -29.02 -3.76 -6.28
N GLY A 3 -29.92 -3.13 -5.54
CA GLY A 3 -30.80 -2.07 -6.04
C GLY A 3 -30.00 -0.83 -6.41
N ALA A 4 -30.23 -0.34 -7.63
CA ALA A 4 -29.94 1.04 -7.96
C ALA A 4 -30.80 1.92 -7.05
N SER A 5 -30.20 2.54 -6.04
CA SER A 5 -30.84 3.63 -5.31
C SER A 5 -31.02 4.78 -6.29
N SER A 6 -32.15 4.80 -6.99
CA SER A 6 -32.64 5.97 -7.72
C SER A 6 -32.89 7.07 -6.69
N GLN A 7 -31.85 7.86 -6.41
CA GLN A 7 -32.01 9.13 -5.71
C GLN A 7 -32.79 10.05 -6.64
N ILE A 8 -34.09 10.18 -6.35
CA ILE A 8 -34.96 11.19 -6.97
C ILE A 8 -34.30 12.55 -6.68
N PRO A 9 -34.02 13.38 -7.69
CA PRO A 9 -33.43 14.69 -7.43
C PRO A 9 -34.38 15.49 -6.52
N PRO A 10 -33.89 16.10 -5.43
CA PRO A 10 -34.73 16.99 -4.63
C PRO A 10 -35.20 18.14 -5.52
N SER A 11 -36.46 18.54 -5.41
CA SER A 11 -37.06 19.60 -6.24
C SER A 11 -36.23 20.88 -6.19
N GLU A 12 -35.91 21.43 -7.36
CA GLU A 12 -35.17 22.70 -7.48
C GLU A 12 -35.92 23.83 -6.75
N PRO A 13 -35.23 24.67 -5.96
CA PRO A 13 -35.86 25.81 -5.32
C PRO A 13 -36.20 26.88 -6.36
N VAL A 14 -37.49 27.17 -6.57
CA VAL A 14 -37.93 28.24 -7.47
C VAL A 14 -37.70 29.61 -6.80
N ALA A 15 -36.52 30.19 -7.01
CA ALA A 15 -36.17 31.51 -6.48
C ALA A 15 -36.36 32.58 -7.59
N SER A 16 -37.22 33.58 -7.34
CA SER A 16 -37.39 34.75 -8.21
C SER A 16 -36.79 35.98 -7.53
N GLY A 17 -35.59 36.40 -7.97
CA GLY A 17 -34.86 37.55 -7.41
C GLY A 17 -33.36 37.52 -7.74
N PRO A 18 -32.59 38.59 -7.44
CA PRO A 18 -31.15 38.66 -7.73
C PRO A 18 -30.31 37.61 -6.98
N ASP A 19 -30.84 37.06 -5.88
CA ASP A 19 -30.20 35.98 -5.11
C ASP A 19 -30.45 34.58 -5.74
N SER A 20 -31.28 34.51 -6.79
CA SER A 20 -31.64 33.27 -7.48
C SER A 20 -30.43 32.60 -8.13
N GLU A 21 -29.56 33.38 -8.78
CA GLU A 21 -28.38 32.85 -9.48
C GLU A 21 -27.38 32.21 -8.51
N THR A 22 -27.17 32.85 -7.34
CA THR A 22 -26.31 32.33 -6.28
C THR A 22 -26.88 31.04 -5.69
N LEU A 23 -28.19 30.99 -5.43
CA LEU A 23 -28.85 29.79 -4.91
C LEU A 23 -28.87 28.65 -5.93
N GLN A 24 -29.06 28.95 -7.21
CA GLN A 24 -29.02 27.95 -8.29
C GLN A 24 -27.61 27.36 -8.43
N THR A 25 -26.58 28.22 -8.33
CA THR A 25 -25.17 27.79 -8.38
C THR A 25 -24.83 26.88 -7.19
N LEU A 26 -25.22 27.28 -5.98
CA LEU A 26 -24.99 26.47 -4.77
C LEU A 26 -25.75 25.15 -4.82
N TRP A 27 -26.97 25.14 -5.37
CA TRP A 27 -27.74 23.91 -5.55
C TRP A 27 -27.08 22.97 -6.56
N ALA A 28 -26.65 23.49 -7.72
CA ALA A 28 -25.94 22.70 -8.73
C ALA A 28 -24.65 22.10 -8.16
N GLN A 29 -23.88 22.89 -7.39
CA GLN A 29 -22.68 22.41 -6.72
C GLN A 29 -22.99 21.32 -5.68
N THR A 30 -24.05 21.50 -4.88
CA THR A 30 -24.48 20.52 -3.89
C THR A 30 -24.92 19.21 -4.55
N TYR A 31 -25.64 19.30 -5.67
CA TYR A 31 -26.08 18.14 -6.45
C TYR A 31 -24.90 17.38 -7.08
N GLU A 32 -23.94 18.10 -7.63
CA GLU A 32 -22.71 17.52 -8.18
C GLU A 32 -21.93 16.78 -7.09
N HIS A 33 -21.73 17.42 -5.94
CA HIS A 33 -21.07 16.81 -4.79
C HIS A 33 -21.82 15.56 -4.31
N GLN A 34 -23.15 15.59 -4.24
CA GLN A 34 -23.96 14.44 -3.85
C GLN A 34 -23.83 13.27 -4.85
N THR A 35 -23.76 13.58 -6.14
CA THR A 35 -23.52 12.59 -7.20
C THR A 35 -22.15 11.96 -7.06
N GLN A 36 -21.12 12.79 -6.80
CA GLN A 36 -19.75 12.34 -6.59
C GLN A 36 -19.64 11.43 -5.38
N ILE A 37 -20.26 11.79 -4.24
CA ILE A 37 -20.31 10.97 -3.03
C ILE A 37 -20.93 9.60 -3.33
N SER A 38 -22.05 9.59 -4.05
CA SER A 38 -22.75 8.33 -4.38
C SER A 38 -21.91 7.43 -5.27
N SER A 39 -21.21 7.99 -6.25
CA SER A 39 -20.27 7.27 -7.12
C SER A 39 -19.08 6.69 -6.34
N ILE A 40 -18.55 7.43 -5.37
CA ILE A 40 -17.47 6.96 -4.48
C ILE A 40 -17.97 5.76 -3.66
N GLN A 41 -19.17 5.85 -3.07
CA GLN A 41 -19.74 4.76 -2.28
C GLN A 41 -19.94 3.49 -3.12
N ASP A 42 -20.44 3.60 -4.36
CA ASP A 42 -20.58 2.45 -5.27
C ASP A 42 -19.22 1.82 -5.62
N THR A 43 -18.22 2.66 -5.86
CA THR A 43 -16.86 2.20 -6.15
C THR A 43 -16.26 1.43 -4.98
N LEU A 44 -16.47 1.90 -3.74
CA LEU A 44 -16.02 1.20 -2.54
C LEU A 44 -16.72 -0.15 -2.39
N ALA A 45 -18.04 -0.22 -2.56
CA ALA A 45 -18.79 -1.48 -2.51
C ALA A 45 -18.30 -2.48 -3.56
N ARG A 46 -17.93 -2.02 -4.76
CA ARG A 46 -17.38 -2.86 -5.82
C ARG A 46 -16.01 -3.43 -5.47
N ILE A 47 -15.13 -2.62 -4.86
CA ILE A 47 -13.81 -3.08 -4.41
C ILE A 47 -13.98 -4.13 -3.30
N GLU A 48 -14.86 -3.87 -2.34
CA GLU A 48 -15.13 -4.81 -1.25
C GLU A 48 -15.61 -6.17 -1.78
N GLY A 49 -16.50 -6.18 -2.78
CA GLY A 49 -16.93 -7.40 -3.46
C GLY A 49 -15.78 -8.21 -4.07
N LEU A 50 -14.79 -7.55 -4.68
CA LEU A 50 -13.63 -8.22 -5.27
C LEU A 50 -12.69 -8.80 -4.20
N LEU A 51 -12.57 -8.15 -3.04
CA LEU A 51 -11.73 -8.64 -1.95
C LEU A 51 -12.35 -9.81 -1.20
N LEU A 52 -13.69 -9.86 -1.13
CA LEU A 52 -14.44 -10.89 -0.40
C LEU A 52 -14.84 -12.10 -1.25
N THR A 53 -14.72 -12.06 -2.58
CA THR A 53 -15.01 -13.23 -3.44
C THR A 53 -13.90 -14.28 -3.33
N PRO A 54 -14.19 -15.50 -2.83
CA PRO A 54 -13.22 -16.59 -2.89
C PRO A 54 -12.95 -16.96 -4.35
N ARG A 55 -11.67 -17.04 -4.71
CA ARG A 55 -11.21 -17.55 -6.00
C ARG A 55 -11.81 -18.94 -6.24
N PRO A 56 -12.47 -19.22 -7.39
CA PRO A 56 -12.92 -20.57 -7.69
C PRO A 56 -11.69 -21.48 -7.79
N ILE A 57 -11.52 -22.34 -6.80
CA ILE A 57 -10.50 -23.38 -6.83
C ILE A 57 -11.03 -24.42 -7.81
N THR A 58 -10.53 -24.43 -9.03
CA THR A 58 -10.79 -25.55 -9.95
C THR A 58 -10.19 -26.82 -9.34
N PRO A 59 -10.97 -27.84 -9.00
CA PRO A 59 -10.41 -29.11 -8.55
C PRO A 59 -9.80 -29.82 -9.75
N LYS A 60 -8.46 -29.93 -9.77
CA LYS A 60 -7.77 -30.81 -10.70
C LYS A 60 -7.87 -32.24 -10.16
N THR A 61 -8.95 -32.92 -10.54
CA THR A 61 -9.10 -34.37 -10.43
C THR A 61 -8.06 -35.06 -11.29
N THR A 62 -7.23 -35.94 -10.71
CA THR A 62 -6.66 -37.10 -11.42
C THR A 62 -6.34 -38.19 -10.38
N PRO A 63 -6.65 -39.48 -10.66
CA PRO A 63 -6.89 -40.50 -9.64
C PRO A 63 -5.66 -41.36 -9.31
N ASP A 64 -5.80 -42.06 -8.18
CA ASP A 64 -5.11 -43.26 -7.68
C ASP A 64 -3.93 -43.86 -8.46
N SER A 65 -2.84 -44.12 -7.74
CA SER A 65 -2.26 -45.47 -7.68
C SER A 65 -1.48 -45.70 -6.39
N GLU A 66 -1.73 -46.88 -5.84
CA GLU A 66 -1.42 -47.42 -4.52
C GLU A 66 0.08 -47.69 -4.20
N LEU A 67 0.40 -47.76 -2.89
CA LEU A 67 0.80 -48.96 -2.12
C LEU A 67 1.94 -48.73 -1.10
N ARG A 68 1.53 -48.71 0.18
CA ARG A 68 2.09 -49.42 1.36
C ARG A 68 3.62 -49.58 1.51
N GLY A 69 4.13 -49.11 2.65
CA GLY A 69 5.38 -49.58 3.28
C GLY A 69 5.56 -48.98 4.68
N THR A 70 5.76 -49.84 5.67
CA THR A 70 5.71 -49.60 7.12
C THR A 70 7.06 -49.17 7.74
N GLU A 71 6.96 -48.68 8.98
CA GLU A 71 7.92 -48.78 10.11
C GLU A 71 9.00 -47.69 10.35
N ALA A 72 8.75 -46.96 11.44
CA ALA A 72 9.61 -46.68 12.60
C ALA A 72 11.09 -46.29 12.39
N SER A 73 11.48 -45.10 12.87
CA SER A 73 12.27 -44.96 14.10
C SER A 73 12.50 -43.49 14.48
N GLN A 74 12.74 -43.29 15.77
CA GLN A 74 12.85 -42.06 16.53
C GLN A 74 14.18 -41.33 16.26
N HIS A 75 14.15 -40.01 16.05
CA HIS A 75 15.08 -39.05 16.68
C HIS A 75 14.73 -37.61 16.30
N ALA A 76 14.44 -36.77 17.30
CA ALA A 76 14.70 -35.34 17.17
C ALA A 76 16.23 -35.13 17.26
N PRO A 77 16.79 -34.17 16.51
CA PRO A 77 16.87 -32.84 17.07
C PRO A 77 16.47 -31.73 16.09
N SER A 78 15.98 -30.66 16.69
CA SER A 78 15.88 -29.30 16.16
C SER A 78 16.89 -28.98 15.04
N ARG A 79 16.37 -28.72 13.84
CA ARG A 79 17.05 -27.87 12.88
C ARG A 79 16.01 -26.96 12.26
N SER A 80 16.02 -25.70 12.69
CA SER A 80 15.37 -24.60 12.01
C SER A 80 15.93 -24.53 10.60
N GLU A 81 15.32 -25.25 9.67
CA GLU A 81 15.48 -25.02 8.25
C GLU A 81 14.67 -23.77 7.91
N ASN A 82 15.19 -22.63 8.37
CA ASN A 82 15.05 -21.40 7.60
C ASN A 82 15.68 -21.71 6.26
N THR A 83 14.83 -22.18 5.34
CA THR A 83 15.07 -22.15 3.91
C THR A 83 15.82 -20.84 3.58
N PRO A 84 16.86 -20.88 2.73
CA PRO A 84 17.49 -19.66 2.30
C PRO A 84 16.43 -18.91 1.49
N ARG A 85 15.67 -18.03 2.17
CA ARG A 85 14.88 -16.98 1.52
C ARG A 85 15.85 -16.39 0.52
N SER A 86 15.53 -16.52 -0.76
CA SER A 86 16.35 -16.01 -1.85
C SER A 86 16.91 -14.68 -1.39
N ARG A 87 18.23 -14.59 -1.21
CA ARG A 87 18.88 -13.38 -0.67
C ARG A 87 18.84 -12.35 -1.79
N LEU A 88 17.63 -11.84 -2.06
CA LEU A 88 17.38 -10.72 -2.94
C LEU A 88 18.29 -9.63 -2.39
N LYS A 89 19.29 -9.23 -3.18
CA LYS A 89 20.22 -8.18 -2.82
C LYS A 89 19.59 -6.89 -3.33
N PRO A 90 18.94 -6.09 -2.47
CA PRO A 90 18.25 -4.91 -2.95
C PRO A 90 19.29 -3.91 -3.49
N ALA A 91 18.89 -3.14 -4.50
CA ALA A 91 19.72 -2.04 -4.97
C ALA A 91 19.91 -1.02 -3.84
N SER A 92 21.11 -0.45 -3.74
CA SER A 92 21.37 0.63 -2.80
C SER A 92 20.57 1.88 -3.18
N PRO A 93 20.09 2.66 -2.19
CA PRO A 93 19.48 3.96 -2.45
C PRO A 93 20.42 4.90 -3.22
N PRO A 94 19.88 5.86 -4.00
CA PRO A 94 20.69 6.90 -4.62
C PRO A 94 21.30 7.83 -3.58
N ILE A 95 22.42 8.47 -3.93
CA ILE A 95 22.99 9.56 -3.12
C ILE A 95 21.97 10.70 -3.06
N PHE A 96 21.77 11.25 -1.86
CA PHE A 96 20.82 12.34 -1.62
C PHE A 96 21.57 13.65 -1.32
N ASP A 97 21.14 14.72 -1.99
CA ASP A 97 21.69 16.08 -1.89
C ASP A 97 20.85 17.00 -1.00
N GLY A 98 19.65 16.56 -0.60
CA GLY A 98 18.72 17.37 0.18
C GLY A 98 17.58 17.98 -0.66
N ASN A 99 17.51 17.67 -1.96
CA ASN A 99 16.47 18.18 -2.83
C ASN A 99 15.10 17.59 -2.48
N ARG A 100 14.10 18.46 -2.27
CA ARG A 100 12.73 18.04 -1.91
C ARG A 100 12.04 17.24 -3.01
N LYS A 101 12.41 17.45 -4.27
CA LYS A 101 11.84 16.71 -5.41
C LYS A 101 12.22 15.23 -5.36
N ASP A 102 13.45 14.94 -4.97
CA ASP A 102 14.02 13.58 -4.96
C ASP A 102 13.86 12.88 -3.61
N GLY A 103 13.52 13.62 -2.56
CA GLY A 103 13.40 13.08 -1.20
C GLY A 103 12.39 11.94 -1.06
N ARG A 104 11.28 11.96 -1.80
CA ARG A 104 10.30 10.87 -1.79
C ARG A 104 10.84 9.60 -2.46
N ALA A 105 11.57 9.75 -3.57
CA ALA A 105 12.20 8.61 -4.25
C ALA A 105 13.27 7.97 -3.35
N PHE A 106 14.11 8.78 -2.70
CA PHE A 106 15.10 8.31 -1.73
C PHE A 106 14.44 7.56 -0.56
N TYR A 107 13.42 8.16 0.06
CA TYR A 107 12.69 7.53 1.17
C TYR A 107 12.08 6.18 0.78
N ASN A 108 11.46 6.10 -0.40
CA ASN A 108 10.88 4.85 -0.89
C ASN A 108 11.96 3.78 -1.08
N ALA A 109 13.12 4.14 -1.65
CA ALA A 109 14.24 3.21 -1.82
C ALA A 109 14.73 2.66 -0.47
N CYS A 110 14.89 3.53 0.55
CA CYS A 110 15.27 3.10 1.90
C CYS A 110 14.20 2.18 2.53
N SER A 111 12.93 2.54 2.43
CA SER A 111 11.83 1.74 2.99
C SER A 111 11.77 0.34 2.39
N ILE A 112 11.92 0.23 1.07
CA ILE A 112 12.00 -1.06 0.37
C ILE A 112 13.22 -1.85 0.85
N TYR A 113 14.38 -1.22 0.98
CA TYR A 113 15.60 -1.89 1.47
C TYR A 113 15.39 -2.48 2.87
N PHE A 114 14.78 -1.73 3.79
CA PHE A 114 14.51 -2.19 5.15
C PHE A 114 13.52 -3.37 5.21
N GLN A 115 12.52 -3.38 4.32
CA GLN A 115 11.57 -4.48 4.24
C GLN A 115 12.19 -5.75 3.65
N LEU A 116 13.11 -5.61 2.70
CA LEU A 116 13.81 -6.74 2.07
C LEU A 116 14.94 -7.30 2.94
N CYS A 117 15.55 -6.49 3.79
CA CYS A 117 16.69 -6.87 4.63
C CYS A 117 16.49 -6.46 6.11
N PRO A 118 15.45 -6.99 6.80
CA PRO A 118 15.20 -6.63 8.19
C PRO A 118 16.35 -7.03 9.11
N ASP A 119 17.03 -8.14 8.82
CA ASP A 119 18.13 -8.68 9.63
C ASP A 119 19.41 -7.82 9.57
N HIS A 120 19.54 -6.91 8.60
CA HIS A 120 20.70 -6.02 8.50
C HIS A 120 20.66 -4.86 9.50
N PHE A 121 19.49 -4.55 10.07
CA PHE A 121 19.30 -3.37 10.92
C PHE A 121 18.63 -3.76 12.24
N PRO A 122 19.42 -4.15 13.27
CA PRO A 122 18.87 -4.59 14.55
C PRO A 122 18.20 -3.46 15.34
N THR A 123 18.49 -2.19 15.02
CA THR A 123 17.93 -1.02 15.69
C THR A 123 17.49 0.04 14.68
N GLU A 124 16.52 0.86 15.05
CA GLU A 124 16.12 2.03 14.26
C GLU A 124 17.27 3.02 14.08
N GLN A 125 18.13 3.16 15.09
CA GLN A 125 19.33 4.00 14.99
C GLN A 125 20.27 3.53 13.88
N ALA A 126 20.44 2.22 13.69
CA ALA A 126 21.26 1.68 12.61
C ALA A 126 20.68 2.03 11.22
N LYS A 127 19.34 2.03 11.08
CA LYS A 127 18.66 2.47 9.85
C LYS A 127 18.91 3.95 9.56
N ILE A 128 18.82 4.79 10.59
CA ILE A 128 19.05 6.23 10.49
C ILE A 128 20.50 6.51 10.06
N LEU A 129 21.48 5.93 10.77
CA LEU A 129 22.90 6.10 10.45
C LEU A 129 23.23 5.61 9.03
N TRP A 130 22.63 4.48 8.62
CA TRP A 130 22.80 3.98 7.27
C TRP A 130 22.20 4.93 6.22
N CYS A 131 21.00 5.48 6.42
CA CYS A 131 20.43 6.50 5.53
C CYS A 131 21.34 7.74 5.43
N LEU A 132 21.88 8.21 6.57
CA LEU A 132 22.78 9.37 6.61
C LEU A 132 24.07 9.13 5.82
N SER A 133 24.52 7.88 5.64
CA SER A 133 25.69 7.58 4.80
C SER A 133 25.50 7.93 3.31
N PHE A 134 24.25 8.08 2.85
CA PHE A 134 23.94 8.52 1.49
C PHE A 134 23.82 10.04 1.35
N PHE A 135 23.89 10.79 2.44
CA PHE A 135 23.83 12.25 2.46
C PHE A 135 25.22 12.82 2.18
N GLN A 136 25.67 12.71 0.93
CA GLN A 136 27.06 13.01 0.57
C GLN A 136 27.24 14.35 -0.16
N LYS A 137 26.14 15.06 -0.46
CA LYS A 137 26.16 16.32 -1.23
C LYS A 137 25.35 17.42 -0.57
N ASP A 138 25.76 18.66 -0.85
CA ASP A 138 25.05 19.90 -0.54
C ASP A 138 24.47 19.96 0.88
N ARG A 139 23.20 20.36 1.01
CA ARG A 139 22.51 20.56 2.29
C ARG A 139 22.35 19.26 3.07
N ALA A 140 22.19 18.12 2.39
CA ALA A 140 22.10 16.83 3.05
C ALA A 140 23.40 16.49 3.77
N LYS A 141 24.56 16.75 3.14
CA LYS A 141 25.86 16.51 3.76
C LYS A 141 26.05 17.34 5.03
N GLU A 142 25.78 18.65 4.97
CA GLU A 142 25.91 19.52 6.14
C GLU A 142 25.05 19.04 7.32
N TYR A 143 23.84 18.57 7.02
CA TYR A 143 22.97 17.97 8.02
C TYR A 143 23.54 16.67 8.60
N ALA A 144 24.05 15.77 7.75
CA ALA A 144 24.66 14.52 8.21
C ALA A 144 25.89 14.79 9.10
N ASP A 145 26.77 15.72 8.71
CA ASP A 145 27.94 16.12 9.50
C ASP A 145 27.55 16.70 10.86
N MET A 146 26.46 17.45 10.93
CA MET A 146 25.91 17.98 12.19
C MET A 146 25.36 16.87 13.10
N VAL A 147 24.65 15.90 12.54
CA VAL A 147 24.01 14.83 13.32
C VAL A 147 24.99 13.75 13.77
N LEU A 148 26.08 13.54 13.01
CA LEU A 148 27.10 12.52 13.29
C LEU A 148 28.27 13.02 14.15
N ARG A 149 28.29 14.32 14.52
CA ARG A 149 29.27 14.91 15.45
C ARG A 149 28.89 14.68 16.92
#